data_AF-A0A120A4L4-F1
#
_entry.id   AF-A0A120A4L4-F1
#
_cell.length_a   1.000
_cell.length_b   1.000
_cell.length_c   1.000
_cell.angle_alpha   90.00
_cell.angle_beta   90.00
_cell.angle_gamma   90.00
#
_symmetry.space_group_name_H-M   'P 1'
#
loop_
_entity.id
_entity.type
_entity.pdbx_description
1 polymer ?
#
loop_
_entity_poly.entity_id
_entity_poly.type
_entity_poly.pdbx_seq_one_letter_code
_entity_poly.pdbx_strand_id
1 'polypeptide(L)'
;MVFALTDEITFPDPHYGDPDGLLAVGGDLSTDRLILAYSNGIFPWYTFQEGMIQWWCPLERFVIFPDEIHISHSMRTLINKGKYDVTINQAFDEVIRKCGELRMDMEGAWLGPEMIEAYTLLHEQGFAASVEIWEGEQLVGGLYGVTLGRCFFGESMFSLVPSASKLALIHLAQFFGEHGGVLIDCQFETPHLKSMGGRYISYEEYMELLQS
;
A
#
# COMPACT_ATOMS: atom_id res chain seq x y z
N MET A 1 -16.45 -2.65 17.91
CA MET A 1 -15.95 -2.19 19.24
C MET A 1 -14.49 -1.82 19.04
N VAL A 2 -14.05 -0.65 19.50
CA VAL A 2 -12.64 -0.25 19.34
C VAL A 2 -11.81 -0.74 20.53
N PHE A 3 -10.79 -1.54 20.26
CA PHE A 3 -9.89 -2.10 21.28
C PHE A 3 -8.70 -1.16 21.56
N ALA A 4 -8.19 -1.14 22.78
CA ALA A 4 -6.93 -0.48 23.10
C ALA A 4 -5.81 -1.52 23.17
N LEU A 5 -4.77 -1.35 22.34
CA LEU A 5 -3.61 -2.25 22.33
C LEU A 5 -2.69 -1.95 23.51
N THR A 6 -1.96 -2.99 23.93
CA THR A 6 -0.91 -2.92 24.96
C THR A 6 0.46 -3.14 24.33
N ASP A 7 1.50 -3.17 25.15
CA ASP A 7 2.87 -3.51 24.71
C ASP A 7 2.98 -4.95 24.16
N GLU A 8 1.99 -5.81 24.42
CA GLU A 8 1.91 -7.14 23.82
C GLU A 8 1.60 -7.05 22.31
N ILE A 9 2.38 -7.78 21.52
CA ILE A 9 2.25 -7.81 20.05
C ILE A 9 1.13 -8.80 19.67
N THR A 10 -0.11 -8.33 19.83
CA THR A 10 -1.34 -9.06 19.48
C THR A 10 -2.37 -8.09 18.90
N PHE A 11 -3.27 -8.63 18.07
CA PHE A 11 -4.46 -7.93 17.58
C PHE A 11 -5.74 -8.72 17.95
N PRO A 12 -6.86 -8.02 18.21
CA PRO A 12 -8.16 -8.66 18.33
C PRO A 12 -8.60 -9.25 16.98
N ASP A 13 -9.54 -10.19 17.02
CA ASP A 13 -10.18 -10.73 15.81
C ASP A 13 -10.90 -9.59 15.04
N PRO A 14 -10.58 -9.38 13.74
CA PRO A 14 -11.17 -8.32 12.93
C PRO A 14 -12.70 -8.31 12.85
N HIS A 15 -13.36 -9.46 13.07
CA HIS A 15 -14.83 -9.54 13.07
C HIS A 15 -15.49 -8.79 14.24
N TYR A 16 -14.72 -8.40 15.27
CA TYR A 16 -15.22 -7.60 16.40
C TYR A 16 -15.00 -6.08 16.22
N GLY A 17 -14.33 -5.68 15.13
CA GLY A 17 -14.14 -4.27 14.77
C GLY A 17 -15.44 -3.54 14.48
N ASP A 18 -15.34 -2.23 14.30
CA ASP A 18 -16.48 -1.42 13.86
C ASP A 18 -16.82 -1.71 12.37
N PRO A 19 -18.07 -1.50 11.92
CA PRO A 19 -18.48 -1.83 10.55
C PRO A 19 -17.72 -1.11 9.44
N ASP A 20 -17.12 0.03 9.75
CA ASP A 20 -16.25 0.81 8.84
C ASP A 20 -14.80 0.29 8.79
N GLY A 21 -14.48 -0.67 9.66
CA GLY A 21 -13.18 -1.32 9.73
C GLY A 21 -12.30 -0.85 10.87
N LEU A 22 -12.68 0.16 11.67
CA LEU A 22 -11.84 0.56 12.81
C LEU A 22 -11.78 -0.58 13.85
N LEU A 23 -10.59 -1.10 14.10
CA LEU A 23 -10.40 -2.27 14.96
C LEU A 23 -9.82 -1.89 16.31
N ALA A 24 -8.68 -1.19 16.32
CA ALA A 24 -7.95 -0.92 17.55
C ALA A 24 -7.21 0.42 17.52
N VAL A 25 -6.80 0.88 18.70
CA VAL A 25 -5.99 2.09 18.89
C VAL A 25 -4.80 1.84 19.81
N GLY A 26 -3.74 2.63 19.65
CA GLY A 26 -2.53 2.56 20.48
C GLY A 26 -1.53 1.50 20.01
N GLY A 27 -0.69 1.03 20.94
CA GLY A 27 0.48 0.21 20.61
C GLY A 27 1.63 1.07 20.06
N ASP A 28 2.31 0.54 19.06
CA ASP A 28 3.53 1.11 18.47
C ASP A 28 3.60 0.78 16.96
N LEU A 29 4.57 1.34 16.23
CA LEU A 29 4.84 1.00 14.84
C LEU A 29 6.09 0.11 14.71
N SER A 30 6.33 -0.77 15.69
CA SER A 30 7.45 -1.72 15.60
C SER A 30 7.27 -2.65 14.41
N THR A 31 8.40 -3.09 13.82
CA THR A 31 8.40 -4.01 12.67
C THR A 31 7.57 -5.27 12.96
N ASP A 32 7.76 -5.88 14.12
CA ASP A 32 7.05 -7.11 14.50
C ASP A 32 5.53 -6.90 14.57
N ARG A 33 5.07 -5.76 15.12
CA ARG A 33 3.64 -5.45 15.16
C ARG A 33 3.07 -5.15 13.78
N LEU A 34 3.80 -4.42 12.93
CA LEU A 34 3.37 -4.15 11.56
C LEU A 34 3.25 -5.45 10.76
N ILE A 35 4.25 -6.34 10.83
CA ILE A 35 4.19 -7.64 10.17
C ILE A 35 2.98 -8.44 10.66
N LEU A 36 2.73 -8.48 11.97
CA LEU A 36 1.55 -9.15 12.53
C LEU A 36 0.24 -8.51 12.04
N ALA A 37 0.19 -7.17 11.94
CA ALA A 37 -0.98 -6.47 11.45
C ALA A 37 -1.29 -6.88 10.00
N TYR A 38 -0.31 -6.74 9.11
CA TYR A 38 -0.47 -7.08 7.70
C TYR A 38 -0.77 -8.55 7.48
N SER A 39 -0.19 -9.46 8.28
CA SER A 39 -0.52 -10.90 8.21
C SER A 39 -1.96 -11.24 8.61
N ASN A 40 -2.70 -10.30 9.17
CA ASN A 40 -4.12 -10.42 9.53
C ASN A 40 -5.03 -9.48 8.73
N GLY A 41 -4.52 -8.83 7.68
CA GLY A 41 -5.28 -7.86 6.88
C GLY A 41 -5.54 -6.53 7.59
N ILE A 42 -4.77 -6.24 8.63
CA ILE A 42 -4.85 -5.04 9.46
C ILE A 42 -3.75 -4.07 9.01
N PHE A 43 -4.07 -2.79 8.89
CA PHE A 43 -3.10 -1.75 8.55
C PHE A 43 -3.26 -0.51 9.44
N PRO A 44 -2.16 0.21 9.74
CA PRO A 44 -2.23 1.46 10.48
C PRO A 44 -2.73 2.59 9.56
N TRP A 45 -3.70 3.37 10.02
CA TRP A 45 -4.14 4.56 9.29
C TRP A 45 -4.71 5.58 10.26
N TYR A 46 -3.99 6.66 10.52
CA TYR A 46 -4.39 7.70 11.46
C TYR A 46 -3.81 9.04 11.05
N THR A 47 -4.44 10.14 11.44
CA THR A 47 -3.85 11.45 11.18
C THR A 47 -2.71 11.69 12.18
N PHE A 48 -1.55 12.16 11.71
CA PHE A 48 -0.43 12.44 12.62
C PHE A 48 -0.79 13.53 13.66
N GLN A 49 -1.84 14.33 13.38
CA GLN A 49 -2.37 15.35 14.29
C GLN A 49 -3.14 14.76 15.47
N GLU A 50 -3.74 13.58 15.31
CA GLU A 50 -4.47 12.89 16.40
C GLU A 50 -3.53 12.25 17.42
N GLY A 51 -2.27 11.96 17.05
CA GLY A 51 -1.23 11.45 17.95
C GLY A 51 -1.50 10.06 18.54
N MET A 52 -2.54 9.37 18.07
CA MET A 52 -2.90 8.03 18.49
C MET A 52 -3.01 7.13 17.26
N ILE A 53 -2.21 6.06 17.23
CA ILE A 53 -2.24 5.07 16.14
C ILE A 53 -3.62 4.42 16.11
N GLN A 54 -4.21 4.31 14.92
CA GLN A 54 -5.44 3.57 14.66
C GLN A 54 -5.15 2.43 13.69
N TRP A 55 -5.73 1.28 13.97
CA TRP A 55 -5.56 0.05 13.22
C TRP A 55 -6.89 -0.34 12.60
N TRP A 56 -6.87 -0.55 11.29
CA TRP A 56 -8.07 -0.75 10.47
C TRP A 56 -8.04 -2.11 9.82
N CYS A 57 -9.21 -2.74 9.78
CA CYS A 57 -9.46 -3.93 9.01
C CYS A 57 -10.93 -3.98 8.51
N PRO A 58 -11.31 -3.22 7.46
CA PRO A 58 -12.62 -3.42 6.84
C PRO A 58 -12.83 -4.88 6.38
N LEU A 59 -14.04 -5.41 6.46
CA LEU A 59 -14.30 -6.81 6.10
C LEU A 59 -14.59 -7.03 4.60
N GLU A 60 -14.76 -5.95 3.83
CA GLU A 60 -14.70 -5.97 2.37
C GLU A 60 -13.37 -5.34 1.97
N ARG A 61 -12.53 -6.11 1.28
CA ARG A 61 -11.21 -5.64 0.84
C ARG A 61 -11.22 -5.28 -0.63
N PHE A 62 -10.76 -4.06 -0.94
CA PHE A 62 -10.55 -3.65 -2.31
C PHE A 62 -9.15 -4.07 -2.76
N VAL A 63 -9.07 -4.86 -3.83
CA VAL A 63 -7.84 -5.49 -4.28
C VAL A 63 -7.70 -5.44 -5.79
N ILE A 64 -6.48 -5.64 -6.28
CA ILE A 64 -6.15 -5.89 -7.68
C ILE A 64 -5.41 -7.22 -7.77
N PHE A 65 -5.88 -8.11 -8.64
CA PHE A 65 -5.14 -9.32 -8.98
C PHE A 65 -4.09 -8.95 -10.05
N PRO A 66 -2.80 -9.31 -9.86
CA PRO A 66 -1.73 -8.91 -10.78
C PRO A 66 -2.00 -9.26 -12.26
N ASP A 67 -2.62 -10.41 -12.52
CA ASP A 67 -2.98 -10.91 -13.85
C ASP A 67 -4.26 -10.26 -14.43
N GLU A 68 -5.06 -9.61 -13.60
CA GLU A 68 -6.29 -8.89 -13.99
C GLU A 68 -6.07 -7.38 -14.20
N ILE A 69 -4.83 -6.88 -14.09
CA ILE A 69 -4.53 -5.45 -14.24
C ILE A 69 -5.02 -4.90 -15.59
N HIS A 70 -5.91 -3.91 -15.54
CA HIS A 70 -6.45 -3.30 -16.74
C HIS A 70 -5.53 -2.22 -17.31
N ILE A 71 -4.89 -2.55 -18.43
CA ILE A 71 -4.04 -1.60 -19.18
C ILE A 71 -4.83 -0.99 -20.34
N SER A 72 -5.27 0.25 -20.16
CA SER A 72 -5.99 1.02 -21.18
C SER A 72 -5.14 1.26 -22.44
N HIS A 73 -5.80 1.58 -23.56
CA HIS A 73 -5.11 1.86 -24.81
C HIS A 73 -4.11 3.04 -24.72
N SER A 74 -4.46 4.08 -23.95
CA SER A 74 -3.56 5.23 -23.73
C SER A 74 -2.34 4.84 -22.90
N MET A 75 -2.49 3.97 -21.90
CA MET A 75 -1.35 3.45 -21.13
C MET A 75 -0.44 2.58 -21.98
N ARG A 76 -0.99 1.67 -22.80
CA ARG A 76 -0.19 0.88 -23.76
C ARG A 76 0.61 1.77 -24.70
N THR A 77 -0.03 2.83 -25.21
CA THR A 77 0.64 3.82 -26.07
C THR A 77 1.77 4.54 -25.35
N LEU A 78 1.57 4.89 -24.07
CA LEU A 78 2.61 5.55 -23.26
C LEU A 78 3.80 4.61 -23.00
N ILE A 79 3.53 3.36 -22.60
CA ILE A 79 4.54 2.33 -22.35
C ILE A 79 5.38 2.10 -23.61
N ASN A 80 4.72 1.93 -24.77
CA ASN A 80 5.40 1.66 -26.03
C ASN A 80 6.29 2.81 -26.54
N LYS A 81 6.11 4.04 -26.03
CA LYS A 81 6.99 5.16 -26.35
C LYS A 81 8.36 5.05 -25.68
N GLY A 82 8.49 4.22 -24.63
CA GLY A 82 9.74 4.08 -23.87
C GLY A 82 10.23 5.41 -23.28
N LYS A 83 9.29 6.30 -22.91
CA LYS A 83 9.62 7.65 -22.43
C LYS A 83 10.19 7.64 -21.01
N TYR A 84 9.70 6.73 -20.17
CA TYR A 84 10.01 6.68 -18.76
C TYR A 84 10.75 5.40 -18.44
N ASP A 85 11.77 5.50 -17.58
CA ASP A 85 12.43 4.35 -16.99
C ASP A 85 11.67 3.94 -15.72
N VAL A 86 11.66 2.64 -15.43
CA VAL A 86 11.00 2.08 -14.26
C VAL A 86 12.01 1.27 -13.46
N THR A 87 12.10 1.53 -12.16
CA THR A 87 12.97 0.79 -11.26
C THR A 87 12.20 0.30 -10.04
N ILE A 88 12.81 -0.65 -9.33
CA ILE A 88 12.29 -1.19 -8.08
C ILE A 88 13.36 -0.99 -7.01
N ASN A 89 12.98 -0.48 -5.85
CA ASN A 89 13.84 -0.33 -4.66
C ASN A 89 15.11 0.50 -4.90
N GLN A 90 15.12 1.43 -5.87
CA GLN A 90 16.28 2.31 -6.07
C GLN A 90 16.19 3.61 -5.26
N ALA A 91 14.99 4.04 -4.89
CA ALA A 91 14.78 5.31 -4.18
C ALA A 91 13.58 5.27 -3.21
N PHE A 92 13.47 4.23 -2.38
CA PHE A 92 12.37 4.05 -1.44
C PHE A 92 12.13 5.30 -0.57
N ASP A 93 13.20 5.83 0.03
CA ASP A 93 13.14 7.03 0.88
C ASP A 93 12.62 8.26 0.14
N GLU A 94 12.95 8.41 -1.15
CA GLU A 94 12.45 9.53 -1.94
C GLU A 94 10.96 9.35 -2.26
N VAL A 95 10.54 8.12 -2.61
CA VAL A 95 9.14 7.78 -2.90
C VAL A 95 8.25 8.03 -1.70
N ILE A 96 8.60 7.50 -0.53
CA ILE A 96 7.77 7.64 0.68
C ILE A 96 7.67 9.10 1.11
N ARG A 97 8.77 9.86 1.07
CA ARG A 97 8.78 11.30 1.39
C ARG A 97 7.91 12.08 0.41
N LYS A 98 8.00 11.81 -0.90
CA LYS A 98 7.15 12.47 -1.91
C LYS A 98 5.67 12.16 -1.71
N CYS A 99 5.33 10.92 -1.34
CA CYS A 99 3.96 10.55 -1.00
C CYS A 99 3.41 11.33 0.20
N GLY A 100 4.26 11.64 1.18
CA GLY A 100 3.91 12.43 2.37
C GLY A 100 3.79 13.91 2.07
N GLU A 101 4.80 14.50 1.42
CA GLU A 101 4.83 15.92 1.03
C GLU A 101 3.58 16.33 0.24
N LEU A 102 3.18 15.52 -0.74
CA LEU A 102 2.03 15.83 -1.61
C LEU A 102 0.67 15.73 -0.91
N ARG A 103 0.63 15.14 0.30
CA ARG A 103 -0.59 14.94 1.08
C ARG A 103 -0.60 15.72 2.39
N MET A 104 0.49 16.41 2.73
CA MET A 104 0.68 17.04 4.04
C MET A 104 -0.40 18.08 4.38
N ASP A 105 -0.89 18.80 3.37
CA ASP A 105 -1.95 19.82 3.52
C ASP A 105 -3.37 19.26 3.30
N MET A 106 -3.50 17.96 3.00
CA MET A 106 -4.81 17.33 2.84
C MET A 106 -5.40 16.96 4.20
N GLU A 107 -6.70 17.13 4.34
CA GLU A 107 -7.45 16.56 5.46
C GLU A 107 -7.25 15.03 5.46
N GLY A 108 -6.82 14.46 6.59
CA GLY A 108 -6.47 13.04 6.67
C GLY A 108 -5.01 12.70 6.34
N ALA A 109 -4.09 13.68 6.32
CA ALA A 109 -2.66 13.43 6.17
C ALA A 109 -2.15 12.48 7.26
N TRP A 110 -1.78 11.26 6.85
CA TRP A 110 -1.42 10.16 7.75
C TRP A 110 0.06 9.82 7.75
N LEU A 111 0.78 10.20 6.68
CA LEU A 111 2.20 9.85 6.52
C LEU A 111 3.11 10.85 7.26
N GLY A 112 3.03 10.81 8.58
CA GLY A 112 3.90 11.57 9.48
C GLY A 112 5.31 10.97 9.61
N PRO A 113 6.22 11.63 10.35
CA PRO A 113 7.60 11.18 10.52
C PRO A 113 7.73 9.76 11.08
N GLU A 114 6.89 9.39 12.05
CA GLU A 114 6.91 8.05 12.68
C GLU A 114 6.55 6.94 11.68
N MET A 115 5.54 7.19 10.82
CA MET A 115 5.19 6.26 9.75
C MET A 115 6.33 6.14 8.76
N ILE A 116 6.90 7.27 8.29
CA ILE A 116 8.05 7.24 7.38
C ILE A 116 9.19 6.39 7.94
N GLU A 117 9.55 6.60 9.21
CA GLU A 117 10.58 5.81 9.88
C GLU A 117 10.22 4.32 9.94
N ALA A 118 8.99 3.98 10.31
CA ALA A 118 8.54 2.60 10.41
C ALA A 118 8.57 1.84 9.07
N TYR A 119 8.10 2.47 7.98
CA TYR A 119 8.14 1.84 6.65
C TYR A 119 9.54 1.82 6.04
N THR A 120 10.40 2.81 6.34
CA THR A 120 11.83 2.74 5.97
C THR A 120 12.51 1.57 6.68
N LEU A 121 12.25 1.35 7.97
CA LEU A 121 12.76 0.17 8.69
C LEU A 121 12.23 -1.15 8.11
N LEU A 122 10.96 -1.21 7.70
CA LEU A 122 10.41 -2.37 6.97
C LEU A 122 11.15 -2.59 5.65
N HIS A 123 11.45 -1.53 4.91
CA HIS A 123 12.20 -1.62 3.65
C HIS A 123 13.63 -2.14 3.86
N GLU A 124 14.34 -1.62 4.86
CA GLU A 124 15.69 -2.08 5.24
C GLU A 124 15.72 -3.56 5.62
N GLN A 125 14.62 -4.07 6.19
CA GLN A 125 14.46 -5.49 6.53
C GLN A 125 13.92 -6.35 5.39
N GLY A 126 13.64 -5.76 4.22
CA GLY A 126 13.15 -6.47 3.03
C GLY A 126 11.64 -6.75 3.01
N PHE A 127 10.88 -6.13 3.92
CA PHE A 127 9.43 -6.27 4.02
C PHE A 127 8.65 -5.14 3.32
N ALA A 128 9.31 -4.09 2.84
CA ALA A 128 8.68 -3.06 2.03
C ALA A 128 9.45 -2.84 0.73
N ALA A 129 8.73 -2.43 -0.30
CA ALA A 129 9.30 -2.17 -1.61
C ALA A 129 8.66 -0.94 -2.26
N SER A 130 9.41 -0.33 -3.17
CA SER A 130 8.98 0.80 -3.98
C SER A 130 9.14 0.50 -5.46
N VAL A 131 8.30 1.17 -6.27
CA VAL A 131 8.46 1.26 -7.71
C VAL A 131 8.60 2.73 -8.06
N GLU A 132 9.66 3.05 -8.80
CA GLU A 132 10.01 4.42 -9.19
C GLU A 132 9.80 4.63 -10.68
N ILE A 133 9.26 5.79 -11.06
CA ILE A 133 9.13 6.23 -12.45
C ILE A 133 10.05 7.43 -12.69
N TRP A 134 10.94 7.30 -13.66
CA TRP A 134 11.95 8.29 -13.97
C TRP A 134 11.73 8.93 -15.35
N GLU A 135 11.95 10.23 -15.44
CA GLU A 135 12.15 10.95 -16.71
C GLU A 135 13.59 11.45 -16.75
N GLY A 136 14.48 10.67 -17.36
CA GLY A 136 15.93 10.89 -17.20
C GLY A 136 16.34 10.61 -15.75
N GLU A 137 17.01 11.57 -15.10
CA GLU A 137 17.44 11.45 -13.70
C GLU A 137 16.38 11.92 -12.70
N GLN A 138 15.22 12.39 -13.17
CA GLN A 138 14.19 12.97 -12.31
C GLN A 138 13.14 11.92 -11.92
N LEU A 139 12.90 11.76 -10.62
CA LEU A 139 11.78 10.98 -10.09
C LEU A 139 10.47 11.73 -10.35
N VAL A 140 9.60 11.17 -11.20
CA VAL A 140 8.34 11.82 -11.64
C VAL A 140 7.08 11.09 -11.17
N GLY A 141 7.23 9.97 -10.48
CA GLY A 141 6.15 9.25 -9.81
C GLY A 141 6.64 7.95 -9.20
N GLY A 142 5.76 7.28 -8.50
CA GLY A 142 6.08 6.01 -7.88
C GLY A 142 5.01 5.56 -6.93
N LEU A 143 5.24 4.40 -6.33
CA LEU A 143 4.45 3.85 -5.25
C LEU A 143 5.37 3.10 -4.28
N TYR A 144 4.91 2.94 -3.05
CA TYR A 144 5.52 2.02 -2.11
C TYR A 144 4.46 1.19 -1.42
N GLY A 145 4.90 0.07 -0.86
CA GLY A 145 4.02 -0.83 -0.13
C GLY A 145 4.80 -1.87 0.66
N VAL A 146 4.07 -2.61 1.48
CA VAL A 146 4.59 -3.75 2.24
C VAL A 146 4.47 -5.01 1.37
N THR A 147 5.43 -5.92 1.48
CA THR A 147 5.41 -7.21 0.79
C THR A 147 5.53 -8.31 1.83
N LEU A 148 4.49 -9.15 1.95
CA LEU A 148 4.52 -10.35 2.79
C LEU A 148 4.08 -11.55 1.95
N GLY A 149 4.94 -12.56 1.90
CA GLY A 149 4.69 -13.76 1.10
C GLY A 149 4.45 -13.40 -0.38
N ARG A 150 3.25 -13.73 -0.87
CA ARG A 150 2.84 -13.53 -2.26
C ARG A 150 1.89 -12.33 -2.42
N CYS A 151 1.78 -11.49 -1.40
CA CYS A 151 0.90 -10.32 -1.36
C CYS A 151 1.71 -9.03 -1.27
N PHE A 152 1.24 -8.00 -1.98
CA PHE A 152 1.76 -6.64 -1.89
C PHE A 152 0.65 -5.72 -1.36
N PHE A 153 0.93 -4.97 -0.31
CA PHE A 153 -0.01 -4.04 0.32
C PHE A 153 0.37 -2.63 -0.10
N GLY A 154 -0.37 -2.08 -1.06
CA GLY A 154 -0.08 -0.76 -1.61
C GLY A 154 -0.40 0.33 -0.60
N GLU A 155 0.61 1.02 -0.09
CA GLU A 155 0.42 2.03 0.95
C GLU A 155 0.10 3.39 0.34
N SER A 156 0.91 3.82 -0.63
CA SER A 156 0.68 5.08 -1.29
C SER A 156 1.39 5.16 -2.63
N MET A 157 0.91 6.08 -3.46
CA MET A 157 1.48 6.38 -4.77
C MET A 157 1.39 7.86 -5.09
N PHE A 158 2.24 8.35 -5.99
CA PHE A 158 2.20 9.74 -6.44
C PHE A 158 2.51 9.89 -7.93
N SER A 159 2.12 11.03 -8.47
CA SER A 159 2.40 11.43 -9.86
C SER A 159 2.75 12.91 -9.89
N LEU A 160 3.94 13.25 -10.40
CA LEU A 160 4.32 14.61 -10.78
C LEU A 160 4.07 14.87 -12.27
N VAL A 161 4.02 13.80 -13.07
CA VAL A 161 3.59 13.84 -14.47
C VAL A 161 2.36 12.96 -14.70
N PRO A 162 1.53 13.26 -15.71
CA PRO A 162 0.32 12.48 -15.96
C PRO A 162 0.61 10.98 -16.13
N SER A 163 -0.14 10.16 -15.40
CA SER A 163 -0.11 8.70 -15.46
C SER A 163 1.15 8.02 -14.91
N ALA A 164 2.02 8.71 -14.17
CA ALA A 164 3.20 8.09 -13.58
C ALA A 164 2.82 6.99 -12.55
N SER A 165 1.89 7.26 -11.63
CA SER A 165 1.41 6.26 -10.66
C SER A 165 0.71 5.08 -11.33
N LYS A 166 -0.01 5.31 -12.44
CA LYS A 166 -0.57 4.23 -13.29
C LYS A 166 0.54 3.35 -13.83
N LEU A 167 1.60 3.96 -14.36
CA LEU A 167 2.74 3.25 -14.91
C LEU A 167 3.43 2.40 -13.82
N ALA A 168 3.61 2.98 -12.62
CA ALA A 168 4.19 2.28 -11.47
C ALA A 168 3.36 1.07 -11.07
N LEU A 169 2.04 1.21 -10.95
CA LEU A 169 1.17 0.10 -10.59
C LEU A 169 1.11 -0.99 -11.68
N ILE A 170 1.05 -0.60 -12.95
CA ILE A 170 1.09 -1.56 -14.07
C ILE A 170 2.39 -2.35 -14.03
N HIS A 171 3.52 -1.67 -13.85
CA HIS A 171 4.81 -2.33 -13.76
C HIS A 171 4.88 -3.26 -12.53
N LEU A 172 4.42 -2.80 -11.37
CA LEU A 172 4.32 -3.63 -10.17
C LEU A 172 3.49 -4.89 -10.46
N ALA A 173 2.28 -4.75 -11.00
CA ALA A 173 1.39 -5.89 -11.24
C ALA A 173 2.01 -6.90 -12.21
N GLN A 174 2.61 -6.43 -13.31
CA GLN A 174 3.27 -7.32 -14.27
C GLN A 174 4.47 -8.03 -13.64
N PHE A 175 5.39 -7.27 -13.03
CA PHE A 175 6.59 -7.83 -12.39
C PHE A 175 6.21 -8.80 -11.27
N PHE A 176 5.30 -8.40 -10.39
CA PHE A 176 4.89 -9.19 -9.25
C PHE A 176 4.18 -10.47 -9.68
N GLY A 177 3.26 -10.39 -10.64
CA GLY A 177 2.59 -11.57 -11.20
C GLY A 177 3.54 -12.56 -11.87
N GLU A 178 4.53 -12.07 -12.64
CA GLU A 178 5.57 -12.92 -13.25
C GLU A 178 6.44 -13.64 -12.21
N HIS A 179 6.58 -13.07 -11.01
CA HIS A 179 7.33 -13.63 -9.88
C HIS A 179 6.44 -14.35 -8.86
N GLY A 180 5.20 -14.69 -9.24
CA GLY A 180 4.30 -15.52 -8.44
C GLY A 180 3.47 -14.76 -7.41
N GLY A 181 3.46 -13.43 -7.42
CA GLY A 181 2.54 -12.62 -6.63
C GLY A 181 1.08 -12.88 -7.00
N VAL A 182 0.20 -12.90 -6.00
CA VAL A 182 -1.22 -13.28 -6.16
C VAL A 182 -2.19 -12.15 -5.88
N LEU A 183 -1.78 -11.15 -5.10
CA LEU A 183 -2.68 -10.11 -4.61
C LEU A 183 -1.96 -8.78 -4.43
N ILE A 184 -2.57 -7.70 -4.93
CA ILE A 184 -2.23 -6.33 -4.56
C ILE A 184 -3.39 -5.77 -3.73
N ASP A 185 -3.18 -5.64 -2.43
CA ASP A 185 -4.13 -4.98 -1.53
C ASP A 185 -4.08 -3.47 -1.77
N CYS A 186 -5.27 -2.88 -1.95
CA CYS A 186 -5.48 -1.46 -2.19
C CYS A 186 -6.21 -0.77 -1.03
N GLN A 187 -6.54 -1.52 0.02
CA GLN A 187 -7.33 -1.17 1.21
C GLN A 187 -8.71 -0.60 0.88
N PHE A 188 -8.75 0.60 0.29
CA PHE A 188 -9.95 1.34 -0.08
C PHE A 188 -10.08 1.57 -1.58
N GLU A 189 -11.34 1.58 -2.05
CA GLU A 189 -11.63 1.90 -3.45
C GLU A 189 -11.31 3.36 -3.76
N THR A 190 -10.65 3.56 -4.91
CA THR A 190 -10.65 4.86 -5.60
C THR A 190 -11.11 4.67 -7.04
N PRO A 191 -11.72 5.70 -7.69
CA PRO A 191 -12.06 5.63 -9.11
C PRO A 191 -10.85 5.26 -9.99
N HIS A 192 -9.67 5.70 -9.57
CA HIS A 192 -8.41 5.39 -10.23
C HIS A 192 -8.09 3.89 -10.18
N LEU A 193 -8.09 3.26 -9.01
CA LEU A 193 -7.76 1.84 -8.83
C LEU A 193 -8.84 0.94 -9.46
N LYS A 194 -10.12 1.31 -9.32
CA LYS A 194 -11.23 0.61 -10.00
C LYS A 194 -11.06 0.57 -11.51
N SER A 195 -10.65 1.69 -12.12
CA SER A 195 -10.39 1.74 -13.57
C SER A 195 -9.22 0.85 -14.03
N MET A 196 -8.38 0.39 -13.10
CA MET A 196 -7.24 -0.50 -13.37
C MET A 196 -7.54 -1.96 -13.04
N GLY A 197 -8.80 -2.33 -12.80
CA GLY A 197 -9.19 -3.71 -12.50
C GLY A 197 -9.45 -3.98 -11.03
N GLY A 198 -9.44 -2.95 -10.17
CA GLY A 198 -9.73 -3.13 -8.76
C GLY A 198 -11.17 -3.60 -8.51
N ARG A 199 -11.33 -4.56 -7.60
CA ARG A 199 -12.61 -5.13 -7.17
C ARG A 199 -12.62 -5.43 -5.67
N TYR A 200 -13.82 -5.56 -5.10
CA TYR A 200 -13.98 -6.05 -3.73
C TYR A 200 -13.93 -7.58 -3.68
N ILE A 201 -13.38 -8.09 -2.60
CA ILE A 201 -13.48 -9.48 -2.14
C ILE A 201 -13.83 -9.49 -0.64
N SER A 202 -14.40 -10.59 -0.15
CA SER A 202 -14.67 -10.72 1.28
C SER A 202 -13.36 -10.89 2.06
N TYR A 203 -13.40 -10.59 3.35
CA TYR A 203 -12.27 -10.81 4.25
C TYR A 203 -11.82 -12.28 4.26
N GLU A 204 -12.74 -13.23 4.20
CA GLU A 204 -12.42 -14.65 4.15
C GLU A 204 -11.65 -15.02 2.88
N GLU A 205 -12.11 -14.57 1.70
CA GLU A 205 -11.38 -14.77 0.44
C GLU A 205 -10.00 -14.09 0.49
N TYR A 206 -9.93 -12.90 1.07
CA TYR A 206 -8.67 -12.18 1.26
C TYR A 206 -7.68 -12.95 2.14
N MET A 207 -8.15 -13.51 3.26
CA MET A 207 -7.31 -14.27 4.18
C MET A 207 -6.84 -15.60 3.59
N GLU A 208 -7.66 -16.26 2.76
CA GLU A 208 -7.23 -17.46 2.01
C GLU A 208 -6.04 -17.16 1.08
N LEU A 209 -6.08 -16.01 0.39
CA LEU A 209 -5.00 -15.56 -0.50
C LEU A 209 -3.75 -15.16 0.28
N LEU A 210 -3.93 -14.46 1.41
CA LEU A 210 -2.83 -14.00 2.25
C LEU A 210 -2.04 -15.16 2.89
N GLN A 211 -2.70 -16.28 3.16
CA GLN A 211 -2.09 -17.47 3.77
C GLN A 211 -1.54 -18.48 2.75
N SER A 212 -1.63 -18.19 1.44
CA SER A 212 -1.21 -19.08 0.34
C SER A 212 0.26 -18.99 -0.06
#